data_AF-A0A956VXT0-F1
#
_entry.id   AF-A0A956VXT0-F1
#
_cell.length_a   1.000
_cell.length_b   1.000
_cell.length_c   1.000
_cell.angle_alpha   90.00
_cell.angle_beta   90.00
_cell.angle_gamma   90.00
#
_symmetry.space_group_name_H-M   'P 1'
#
loop_
_entity.id
_entity.type
_entity.pdbx_description
1 polymer ?
#
loop_
_entity_poly.entity_id
_entity_poly.type
_entity_poly.pdbx_seq_one_letter_code
_entity_poly.pdbx_strand_id
1 'polypeptide(L)'
;MPPEVRAVWQVARYLRERVDGDPHLRDLWIGGEVSNLTVASSGHMYFTLKDNGGALNCVFFRNQNMPHRKHMQSGVSLVAHGQVTFYAERGNLQFMVDFVQPAGVGALQAEFERRKAQF
;
A
#
# COMPACT_ATOMS: atom_id res chain seq x y z
N MET A 1 -29.15 -14.36 -27.84
CA MET A 1 -27.94 -13.67 -28.33
C MET A 1 -26.73 -14.43 -27.82
N PRO A 2 -25.71 -14.70 -28.65
CA PRO A 2 -24.46 -15.23 -28.13
C PRO A 2 -23.83 -14.25 -27.14
N PRO A 3 -23.08 -14.73 -26.13
CA PRO A 3 -22.42 -13.85 -25.17
C PRO A 3 -21.35 -13.01 -25.86
N GLU A 4 -21.26 -11.72 -25.50
CA GLU A 4 -20.19 -10.85 -25.97
C GLU A 4 -18.87 -11.26 -25.30
N VAL A 5 -17.91 -11.77 -26.08
CA VAL A 5 -16.58 -12.16 -25.60
C VAL A 5 -15.63 -10.95 -25.71
N ARG A 6 -15.10 -10.49 -24.58
CA ARG A 6 -14.08 -9.43 -24.53
C ARG A 6 -12.68 -10.02 -24.44
N ALA A 7 -11.70 -9.35 -25.05
CA ALA A 7 -10.30 -9.73 -24.89
C ALA A 7 -9.82 -9.40 -23.47
N VAL A 8 -8.96 -10.26 -22.90
CA VAL A 8 -8.46 -10.12 -21.52
C VAL A 8 -7.85 -8.75 -21.26
N TRP A 9 -7.08 -8.22 -22.20
CA TRP A 9 -6.45 -6.90 -22.08
C TRP A 9 -7.47 -5.75 -21.99
N GLN A 10 -8.65 -5.89 -22.61
CA GLN A 10 -9.71 -4.87 -22.53
C GLN A 10 -10.26 -4.79 -21.11
N VAL A 11 -10.49 -5.95 -20.49
CA VAL A 11 -10.95 -6.04 -19.10
C VAL A 11 -9.87 -5.53 -18.15
N ALA A 12 -8.61 -5.93 -18.36
CA ALA A 12 -7.48 -5.48 -17.54
C ALA A 12 -7.27 -3.96 -17.62
N ARG A 13 -7.39 -3.37 -18.82
CA ARG A 13 -7.32 -1.92 -19.02
C ARG A 13 -8.49 -1.22 -18.33
N TYR A 14 -9.70 -1.74 -18.49
CA TYR A 14 -10.89 -1.20 -17.82
C TYR A 14 -10.73 -1.18 -16.30
N LEU A 15 -10.24 -2.28 -15.70
CA LEU A 15 -9.98 -2.36 -14.26
C LEU A 15 -8.95 -1.30 -13.83
N ARG A 16 -7.84 -1.17 -14.55
CA ARG A 16 -6.84 -0.13 -14.28
C ARG A 16 -7.45 1.27 -14.34
N GLU A 17 -8.20 1.59 -15.39
CA GLU A 17 -8.84 2.91 -15.53
C GLU A 17 -9.83 3.22 -14.40
N ARG A 18 -10.54 2.21 -13.86
CA ARG A 18 -11.45 2.40 -12.73
C ARG A 18 -10.70 2.58 -11.42
N VAL A 19 -9.68 1.77 -11.17
CA VAL A 19 -8.88 1.82 -9.94
C VAL A 19 -8.05 3.11 -9.88
N ASP A 20 -7.25 3.37 -10.92
CA ASP A 20 -6.37 4.54 -10.97
C ASP A 20 -7.17 5.86 -11.11
N GLY A 21 -8.43 5.77 -11.56
CA GLY A 21 -9.33 6.91 -11.73
C GLY A 21 -10.13 7.27 -10.47
N ASP A 22 -10.19 6.40 -9.45
CA ASP A 22 -10.94 6.66 -8.22
C ASP A 22 -10.14 7.56 -7.26
N PRO A 23 -10.60 8.79 -6.96
CA PRO A 23 -9.89 9.68 -6.05
C PRO A 23 -9.67 9.08 -4.65
N HIS A 24 -10.59 8.24 -4.17
CA HIS A 24 -10.48 7.60 -2.85
C HIS A 24 -9.39 6.54 -2.81
N LEU A 25 -8.87 6.10 -3.96
CA LEU A 25 -7.81 5.11 -4.04
C LEU A 25 -6.43 5.72 -4.28
N ARG A 26 -6.33 7.04 -4.48
CA ARG A 26 -5.10 7.73 -4.89
C ARG A 26 -4.32 8.38 -3.75
N ASP A 27 -4.97 8.61 -2.62
CA ASP A 27 -4.41 9.21 -1.41
C ASP A 27 -5.01 8.46 -0.21
N LEU A 28 -4.35 7.36 0.16
CA LEU A 28 -4.84 6.43 1.16
C LEU A 28 -3.80 6.20 2.25
N TRP A 29 -4.29 6.17 3.48
CA TRP A 29 -3.56 5.71 4.64
C TRP A 29 -4.12 4.36 5.09
N ILE A 30 -3.29 3.33 5.12
CA ILE A 30 -3.68 1.99 5.58
C ILE A 30 -2.75 1.50 6.69
N GLY A 31 -3.31 0.80 7.66
CA GLY A 31 -2.56 0.20 8.77
C GLY A 31 -2.61 -1.32 8.70
N GLY A 32 -1.53 -1.98 9.07
CA GLY A 32 -1.49 -3.44 9.13
C GLY A 32 -0.14 -4.00 9.55
N GLU A 33 -0.10 -5.31 9.74
CA GLU A 33 1.12 -6.06 9.96
C GLU A 33 1.78 -6.38 8.62
N VAL A 34 3.09 -6.16 8.54
CA VAL A 34 3.91 -6.54 7.38
C VAL A 34 4.12 -8.05 7.37
N SER A 35 3.85 -8.69 6.25
CA SER A 35 4.27 -10.07 5.97
C SER A 35 4.89 -10.19 4.57
N ASN A 36 5.50 -11.34 4.28
CA ASN A 36 6.05 -11.66 2.95
C ASN A 36 7.02 -10.60 2.38
N LEU A 37 7.76 -9.89 3.24
CA LEU A 37 8.67 -8.84 2.82
C LEU A 37 9.84 -9.43 2.01
N THR A 38 9.98 -8.95 0.77
CA THR A 38 11.05 -9.29 -0.15
C THR A 38 11.69 -8.01 -0.68
N VAL A 39 13.03 -7.96 -0.67
CA VAL A 39 13.80 -6.85 -1.25
C VAL A 39 14.43 -7.32 -2.55
N ALA A 40 14.02 -6.75 -3.67
CA ALA A 40 14.60 -7.04 -4.98
C ALA A 40 16.02 -6.46 -5.09
N SER A 41 16.83 -7.00 -6.01
CA SER A 41 18.17 -6.48 -6.32
C SER A 41 18.17 -5.01 -6.75
N SER A 42 17.07 -4.53 -7.35
CA SER A 42 16.88 -3.12 -7.68
C SER A 42 16.67 -2.21 -6.46
N GLY A 43 16.46 -2.79 -5.27
CA GLY A 43 16.10 -2.11 -4.03
C GLY A 43 14.61 -1.85 -3.86
N HIS A 44 13.76 -2.33 -4.78
CA HIS A 44 12.30 -2.29 -4.59
C HIS A 44 11.89 -3.29 -3.51
N MET A 45 10.97 -2.89 -2.65
CA MET A 45 10.43 -3.76 -1.61
C MET A 45 9.02 -4.19 -2.01
N TYR A 46 8.75 -5.48 -1.90
CA TYR A 46 7.43 -6.07 -2.08
C TYR A 46 7.04 -6.73 -0.78
N PHE A 47 5.83 -6.50 -0.31
CA PHE A 47 5.34 -7.05 0.96
C PHE A 47 3.83 -7.13 0.95
N THR A 48 3.26 -7.72 1.97
CA THR A 48 1.81 -7.71 2.21
C THR A 48 1.55 -6.92 3.48
N LEU A 49 0.56 -6.02 3.45
CA LEU A 49 -0.05 -5.49 4.67
C LEU A 49 -1.35 -6.24 4.91
N LYS A 50 -1.50 -6.77 6.12
CA LYS A 50 -2.67 -7.55 6.54
C LYS A 50 -3.21 -7.07 7.87
N ASP A 51 -4.51 -7.28 8.06
CA ASP A 51 -5.21 -7.17 9.33
C ASP A 51 -6.17 -8.37 9.49
N ASN A 52 -7.15 -8.27 10.40
CA ASN A 52 -8.13 -9.34 10.62
C ASN A 52 -9.17 -9.48 9.50
N GLY A 53 -9.33 -8.46 8.64
CA GLY A 53 -10.38 -8.38 7.63
C GLY A 53 -9.88 -8.52 6.20
N GLY A 54 -8.58 -8.35 5.96
CA GLY A 54 -8.03 -8.43 4.61
C GLY A 54 -6.51 -8.31 4.52
N ALA A 55 -6.04 -8.35 3.28
CA ALA A 55 -4.64 -8.21 2.94
C ALA A 55 -4.47 -7.51 1.59
N LEU A 56 -3.46 -6.65 1.48
CA LEU A 56 -3.06 -5.98 0.24
C LEU A 56 -1.60 -6.25 -0.08
N ASN A 57 -1.32 -6.55 -1.34
CA ASN A 57 0.05 -6.61 -1.85
C ASN A 57 0.56 -5.19 -2.05
N CYS A 58 1.70 -4.90 -1.46
CA CYS A 58 2.31 -3.59 -1.44
C CYS A 58 3.61 -3.60 -2.25
N VAL A 59 3.86 -2.50 -2.96
CA VAL A 59 5.14 -2.22 -3.62
C VAL A 59 5.67 -0.88 -3.13
N PHE A 60 6.92 -0.87 -2.69
CA PHE A 60 7.61 0.36 -2.29
C PHE A 60 8.86 0.52 -3.15
N PHE A 61 8.79 1.41 -4.14
CA PHE A 61 9.88 1.65 -5.09
C PHE A 61 11.10 2.28 -4.44
N ARG A 62 12.31 1.94 -4.90
CA ARG A 62 13.60 2.37 -4.31
C ARG A 62 13.74 3.89 -4.28
N ASN A 63 13.33 4.56 -5.35
CA ASN A 63 13.51 6.01 -5.53
C ASN A 63 12.68 6.85 -4.56
N GLN A 64 11.79 6.21 -3.82
CA GLN A 64 11.03 6.83 -2.76
C GLN A 64 11.96 6.92 -1.52
N ASN A 65 12.70 8.03 -1.50
CA ASN A 65 13.71 8.36 -0.50
C ASN A 65 13.03 8.62 0.84
N MET A 66 13.03 7.61 1.72
CA MET A 66 12.61 7.82 3.11
C MET A 66 13.56 7.13 4.10
N PRO A 67 13.94 7.81 5.20
CA PRO A 67 14.74 7.22 6.28
C PRO A 67 14.02 6.04 6.96
N HIS A 68 12.71 5.93 6.81
CA HIS A 68 11.88 4.93 7.47
C HIS A 68 11.93 3.52 6.85
N ARG A 69 12.58 3.33 5.69
CA ARG A 69 12.78 2.00 5.08
C ARG A 69 13.52 1.03 6.01
N LYS A 70 14.39 1.55 6.89
CA LYS A 70 15.12 0.76 7.89
C LYS A 70 14.22 0.07 8.92
N HIS A 71 12.97 0.53 9.06
CA HIS A 71 11.99 -0.03 9.98
C HIS A 71 11.08 -1.09 9.32
N MET A 72 11.21 -1.35 8.02
CA MET A 72 10.46 -2.40 7.33
C MET A 72 11.01 -3.78 7.69
N GLN A 73 10.25 -4.54 8.47
CA GLN A 73 10.56 -5.93 8.82
C GLN A 73 9.26 -6.73 8.85
N SER A 74 9.32 -8.03 8.52
CA SER A 74 8.15 -8.90 8.69
C SER A 74 7.73 -8.99 10.16
N GLY A 75 6.43 -9.00 10.43
CA GLY A 75 5.85 -9.06 11.77
C GLY A 75 5.67 -7.70 12.45
N VAL A 76 6.14 -6.60 11.86
CA VAL A 76 5.92 -5.26 12.42
C VAL A 76 4.62 -4.67 11.95
N SER A 77 3.92 -3.96 12.85
CA SER A 77 2.76 -3.16 12.49
C SER A 77 3.19 -1.76 12.06
N LEU A 78 2.69 -1.33 10.91
CA LEU A 78 2.97 -0.01 10.36
C LEU A 78 1.71 0.65 9.80
N VAL A 79 1.83 1.95 9.59
CA VAL A 79 0.91 2.75 8.78
C VAL A 79 1.65 3.13 7.50
N ALA A 80 1.03 2.85 6.35
CA ALA A 80 1.53 3.17 5.03
C ALA A 80 0.62 4.18 4.34
N HIS A 81 1.22 5.06 3.55
CA HIS A 81 0.50 5.94 2.64
C HIS A 81 0.91 5.68 1.19
N GLY A 82 -0.05 5.91 0.28
CA GLY A 82 0.12 5.70 -1.14
C GLY A 82 -1.22 5.52 -1.86
N GLN A 83 -1.19 4.74 -2.94
CA GLN A 83 -2.35 4.55 -3.81
C GLN A 83 -2.56 3.09 -4.22
N VAL A 84 -3.81 2.69 -4.43
CA VAL A 84 -4.16 1.41 -5.05
C VAL A 84 -4.10 1.56 -6.56
N THR A 85 -3.49 0.59 -7.23
CA THR A 85 -3.42 0.49 -8.68
C THR A 85 -3.64 -0.94 -9.14
N PHE A 86 -4.00 -1.12 -10.43
CA PHE A 86 -4.10 -2.44 -11.05
C PHE A 86 -2.96 -2.65 -12.06
N TYR A 87 -2.10 -3.63 -11.78
CA TYR A 87 -1.02 -3.98 -12.69
C TYR A 87 -1.51 -4.96 -13.76
N ALA A 88 -1.99 -4.39 -14.86
CA ALA A 88 -2.67 -5.09 -15.95
C ALA A 88 -1.90 -6.28 -16.54
N GLU A 89 -0.56 -6.23 -16.58
CA GLU A 89 0.27 -7.33 -17.10
C GLU A 89 0.16 -8.60 -16.26
N ARG A 90 0.03 -8.47 -14.93
CA ARG A 90 -0.11 -9.59 -13.99
C ARG A 90 -1.51 -9.77 -13.44
N GLY A 91 -2.43 -8.86 -13.77
CA GLY A 91 -3.82 -8.92 -13.37
C GLY A 91 -4.05 -8.79 -11.86
N ASN A 92 -3.17 -8.10 -11.14
CA ASN A 92 -3.25 -7.97 -9.68
C ASN A 92 -3.43 -6.51 -9.22
N LEU A 93 -4.21 -6.35 -8.15
CA LEU A 93 -4.26 -5.11 -7.38
C LEU A 93 -3.00 -4.98 -6.54
N GLN A 94 -2.47 -3.76 -6.45
CA GLN A 94 -1.31 -3.42 -5.66
C GLN A 94 -1.50 -2.08 -4.97
N PHE A 95 -1.00 -1.96 -3.74
CA PHE A 95 -0.85 -0.70 -3.06
C PHE A 95 0.57 -0.17 -3.28
N MET A 96 0.70 0.88 -4.09
CA MET A 96 1.96 1.55 -4.34
C MET A 96 2.24 2.54 -3.20
N VAL A 97 3.16 2.13 -2.33
CA VAL A 97 3.52 2.84 -1.11
C VAL A 97 4.54 3.92 -1.42
N ASP A 98 4.33 5.11 -0.90
CA ASP A 98 5.29 6.22 -0.93
C ASP A 98 5.82 6.63 0.45
N PHE A 99 5.09 6.29 1.50
CA PHE A 99 5.43 6.61 2.88
C PHE A 99 5.08 5.44 3.81
N VAL A 100 5.93 5.21 4.82
CA VAL A 100 5.68 4.26 5.91
C VAL A 100 6.13 4.84 7.24
N GLN A 101 5.40 4.52 8.30
CA GLN A 101 5.80 4.78 9.68
C GLN A 101 5.39 3.62 10.60
N PRO A 102 6.15 3.31 11.66
CA PRO A 102 5.71 2.33 12.65
C PRO A 102 4.41 2.77 13.32
N ALA A 103 3.45 1.84 13.49
CA ALA A 103 2.14 2.15 14.05
C ALA A 103 2.21 2.77 15.47
N GLY A 104 3.27 2.46 16.24
CA GLY A 104 3.49 2.99 17.59
C GLY A 104 3.95 4.45 17.66
N VAL A 105 4.49 5.04 16.59
CA VAL A 105 4.96 6.44 16.59
C VAL A 105 3.78 7.42 16.54
N GLY A 106 2.73 7.09 15.78
CA GLY A 106 1.51 7.90 15.71
C GLY A 106 0.75 7.95 17.03
N ALA A 107 0.71 6.84 17.78
CA ALA A 107 0.11 6.82 19.13
C ALA A 107 0.89 7.71 20.11
N LEU A 108 2.23 7.67 20.07
CA LEU A 108 3.08 8.54 20.90
C LEU A 108 2.90 10.02 20.53
N GLN A 109 2.84 10.34 19.24
CA GLN A 109 2.63 11.71 18.75
C GLN A 109 1.23 12.22 19.12
N ALA A 110 0.19 11.39 18.98
CA ALA A 110 -1.18 11.72 19.36
C ALA A 110 -1.33 11.90 20.89
N GLU A 111 -0.66 11.06 21.70
CA GLU A 111 -0.58 11.27 23.16
C GLU A 111 0.20 12.52 23.54
N PHE A 112 1.25 12.85 22.79
CA PHE A 112 2.04 14.07 23.00
C PHE A 112 1.24 15.33 22.65
N GLU A 113 0.49 15.32 21.54
CA GLU A 113 -0.42 16.41 21.16
C GLU A 113 -1.58 16.55 22.16
N ARG A 114 -2.17 15.44 22.63
CA ARG A 114 -3.16 15.48 23.72
C ARG A 114 -2.59 16.09 24.99
N ARG A 115 -1.36 15.75 25.36
CA ARG A 115 -0.68 16.33 26.53
C ARG A 115 -0.40 17.83 26.34
N LYS A 116 0.04 18.26 25.15
CA LYS A 116 0.20 19.69 24.84
C LYS A 116 -1.10 20.49 24.92
N ALA A 117 -2.23 19.88 24.57
CA ALA A 117 -3.54 20.54 24.67
C ALA A 117 -4.08 20.65 26.11
N GLN A 118 -3.42 20.02 27.09
CA GLN A 118 -3.76 20.08 28.52
C GLN A 118 -2.84 21.03 29.31
N PHE A 119 -1.80 21.58 28.67
CA PHE A 119 -0.93 22.62 29.20
C PHE A 119 -1.21 23.95 28.48
#